data_AF-A0A6V7JGW9-F1
#
_entry.id   AF-A0A6V7JGW9-F1
#
_cell.length_a   1.000
_cell.length_b   1.000
_cell.length_c   1.000
_cell.angle_alpha   90.00
_cell.angle_beta   90.00
_cell.angle_gamma   90.00
#
_symmetry.space_group_name_H-M   'P 1'
#
loop_
_entity.id
_entity.type
_entity.pdbx_description
1 polymer ?
#
loop_
_entity_poly.entity_id
_entity_poly.type
_entity_poly.pdbx_seq_one_letter_code
_entity_poly.pdbx_strand_id
1 'polypeptide(L)'
;DQKIFSCGSDQEAQLGRGQSPVDDSTSTPTMIHDFGTTKVLQIAAGSHHSLALTEDGKVLAWGSNLEGQLGLHGISGLISTPTQVHLTEPVKQISAGYYHSAFLT
;
A
#
# COMPACT_ATOMS: atom_id res chain seq x y z
N ASP A 1 -11.14 7.17 -14.55
CA ASP A 1 -10.06 6.27 -14.10
C ASP A 1 -9.51 6.82 -12.79
N GLN A 2 -9.17 5.98 -11.83
CA GLN A 2 -8.55 6.40 -10.55
C GLN A 2 -7.15 5.78 -10.47
N LYS A 3 -6.12 6.63 -10.50
CA LYS A 3 -4.71 6.23 -10.55
C LYS A 3 -3.98 6.69 -9.30
N ILE A 4 -3.11 5.84 -8.75
CA ILE A 4 -2.21 6.22 -7.66
C ILE A 4 -0.84 6.51 -8.25
N PHE A 5 -0.24 7.62 -7.80
CA PHE A 5 1.13 8.00 -8.08
C PHE A 5 1.90 8.11 -6.76
N SER A 6 3.18 7.75 -6.78
CA SER A 6 4.07 7.85 -5.62
C SER A 6 5.44 8.37 -6.01
N CYS A 7 6.09 9.09 -5.09
CA CYS A 7 7.48 9.52 -5.19
C CYS A 7 8.11 9.58 -3.79
N GLY A 8 9.44 9.66 -3.72
CA GLY A 8 10.21 9.67 -2.49
C GLY A 8 11.18 8.50 -2.40
N SER A 9 11.45 8.06 -1.17
CA SER A 9 12.29 6.90 -0.88
C SER A 9 11.55 5.61 -1.19
N ASP A 10 12.26 4.66 -1.83
CA ASP A 10 11.73 3.32 -2.13
C ASP A 10 12.62 2.19 -1.59
N GLN A 11 13.47 2.47 -0.60
CA GLN A 11 14.39 1.47 -0.02
C GLN A 11 13.65 0.29 0.64
N GLU A 12 12.38 0.48 0.98
CA GLU A 12 11.51 -0.52 1.61
C GLU A 12 10.32 -0.87 0.71
N ALA A 13 10.42 -0.56 -0.59
CA ALA A 13 9.38 -0.80 -1.60
C ALA A 13 8.04 -0.06 -1.33
N GLN A 14 8.05 0.95 -0.46
CA GLN A 14 6.85 1.67 -0.02
C GLN A 14 6.22 2.57 -1.10
N LEU A 15 6.91 2.76 -2.23
CA LEU A 15 6.32 3.38 -3.41
C LEU A 15 5.45 2.39 -4.19
N GLY A 16 5.70 1.08 -4.16
CA GLY A 16 4.80 0.10 -4.81
C GLY A 16 4.97 0.02 -6.34
N ARG A 17 6.17 0.28 -6.86
CA ARG A 17 6.47 0.38 -8.31
C ARG A 17 6.76 -0.96 -9.01
N GLY A 18 6.77 -2.07 -8.27
CA GLY A 18 7.10 -3.41 -8.77
C GLY A 18 8.56 -3.61 -9.12
N GLN A 19 9.44 -2.69 -8.71
CA GLN A 19 10.88 -2.74 -8.98
C GLN A 19 11.66 -3.20 -7.74
N SER A 20 12.93 -3.57 -7.95
CA SER A 20 13.84 -3.88 -6.84
C SER A 20 14.16 -2.60 -6.07
N PRO A 21 14.07 -2.58 -4.73
CA PRO A 21 14.24 -1.38 -3.90
C PRO A 21 15.67 -0.82 -3.85
N VAL A 22 16.64 -1.46 -4.52
CA VAL A 22 18.05 -1.05 -4.53
C VAL A 22 18.20 0.26 -5.32
N ASP A 23 18.45 1.35 -4.60
CA ASP A 23 18.67 2.71 -5.15
C ASP A 23 17.50 3.29 -5.98
N ASP A 24 16.26 2.89 -5.67
CA ASP A 24 15.08 3.24 -6.49
C ASP A 24 14.26 4.42 -5.94
N SER A 25 14.92 5.40 -5.31
CA SER A 25 14.23 6.62 -4.91
C SER A 25 13.92 7.47 -6.14
N THR A 26 12.71 8.05 -6.21
CA THR A 26 12.32 8.93 -7.32
C THR A 26 11.82 10.27 -6.82
N SER A 27 12.27 11.36 -7.45
CA SER A 27 11.73 12.70 -7.23
C SER A 27 10.53 13.02 -8.12
N THR A 28 10.17 12.11 -9.03
CA THR A 28 9.04 12.28 -9.96
C THR A 28 7.87 11.37 -9.58
N PRO A 29 6.63 11.91 -9.48
CA PRO A 29 5.45 11.09 -9.27
C PRO A 29 5.32 10.03 -10.37
N THR A 30 5.39 8.76 -9.98
CA THR A 30 5.31 7.62 -10.89
C THR A 30 4.00 6.88 -10.67
N MET A 31 3.28 6.53 -11.74
CA MET A 31 2.05 5.75 -11.64
C MET A 31 2.37 4.33 -11.16
N ILE A 32 1.69 3.87 -10.10
CA ILE A 32 1.93 2.55 -9.51
C ILE A 32 0.74 1.60 -9.61
N HIS A 33 -0.46 2.16 -9.76
CA HIS A 33 -1.68 1.37 -9.88
C HIS A 33 -2.77 2.16 -10.59
N ASP A 34 -3.56 1.46 -11.40
CA ASP A 34 -4.77 1.97 -12.03
C ASP A 34 -5.97 1.13 -11.59
N PHE A 35 -6.89 1.76 -10.87
CA PHE A 35 -8.12 1.15 -10.37
C PHE A 35 -9.25 1.12 -11.42
N GLY A 36 -8.99 1.64 -12.62
CA GLY A 36 -10.02 1.81 -13.63
C GLY A 36 -11.16 2.65 -13.10
N THR A 37 -12.38 2.11 -13.13
CA THR A 37 -13.58 2.81 -12.65
C THR A 37 -13.79 2.75 -11.14
N THR A 38 -13.07 1.88 -10.43
CA THR A 38 -13.22 1.73 -8.97
C THR A 38 -12.65 2.95 -8.26
N LYS A 39 -13.41 3.58 -7.38
CA LYS A 39 -12.91 4.73 -6.63
C LYS A 39 -12.01 4.31 -5.48
N VAL A 40 -10.90 5.01 -5.34
CA VAL A 40 -10.09 5.03 -4.12
C VAL A 40 -10.66 6.08 -3.19
N LEU A 41 -11.05 5.68 -1.97
CA LEU A 41 -11.63 6.54 -0.95
C LEU A 41 -10.58 7.13 -0.01
N GLN A 42 -9.52 6.38 0.30
CA GLN A 42 -8.51 6.80 1.26
C GLN A 42 -7.13 6.21 0.90
N ILE A 43 -6.08 6.97 1.19
CA ILE A 43 -4.68 6.51 1.22
C ILE A 43 -4.15 6.75 2.64
N ALA A 44 -3.33 5.84 3.15
CA ALA A 44 -2.55 6.04 4.37
C ALA A 44 -1.10 5.61 4.12
N ALA A 45 -0.15 6.38 4.65
CA ALA A 45 1.28 6.09 4.55
C ALA A 45 1.88 5.99 5.96
N GLY A 46 2.50 4.84 6.25
CA GLY A 46 3.33 4.64 7.43
C GLY A 46 4.79 4.99 7.15
N SER A 47 5.71 4.59 8.04
CA SER A 47 7.14 4.88 7.86
C SER A 47 7.72 4.20 6.60
N HIS A 48 7.33 2.94 6.38
CA HIS A 48 7.89 2.09 5.32
C HIS A 48 6.82 1.28 4.58
N HIS A 49 5.55 1.67 4.67
CA HIS A 49 4.46 1.00 3.97
C HIS A 49 3.34 1.96 3.64
N SER A 50 2.47 1.54 2.74
CA SER A 50 1.35 2.32 2.25
C SER A 50 0.11 1.44 2.14
N LEU A 51 -1.06 2.06 2.28
CA LEU A 51 -2.37 1.44 2.22
C LEU A 51 -3.28 2.26 1.28
N ALA A 52 -4.16 1.59 0.55
CA ALA A 52 -5.24 2.20 -0.21
C ALA A 52 -6.58 1.50 0.08
N LEU A 53 -7.63 2.28 0.33
CA LEU A 53 -9.00 1.81 0.52
C LEU A 53 -9.85 2.17 -0.71
N THR A 54 -10.58 1.20 -1.24
CA THR A 54 -11.51 1.39 -2.36
C THR A 54 -12.96 1.52 -1.91
N GLU A 55 -13.84 1.98 -2.80
CA GLU A 55 -15.27 2.17 -2.53
C GLU A 55 -16.05 0.88 -2.27
N ASP A 56 -15.53 -0.25 -2.74
CA ASP A 56 -16.07 -1.58 -2.45
C ASP A 56 -15.50 -2.19 -1.14
N GLY A 57 -14.78 -1.39 -0.35
CA GLY A 57 -14.27 -1.78 0.98
C GLY A 57 -13.04 -2.69 0.94
N LYS A 58 -12.37 -2.82 -0.21
CA LYS A 58 -11.09 -3.55 -0.31
C LYS A 58 -9.93 -2.66 0.10
N VAL A 59 -8.92 -3.29 0.68
CA VAL A 59 -7.66 -2.64 1.01
C VAL A 59 -6.53 -3.25 0.17
N LEU A 60 -5.70 -2.41 -0.41
CA LEU A 60 -4.39 -2.79 -0.93
C LEU A 60 -3.30 -2.27 0.01
N ALA A 61 -2.26 -3.06 0.19
CA ALA A 61 -1.10 -2.74 1.01
C ALA A 61 0.19 -3.04 0.24
N TRP A 62 1.22 -2.21 0.42
CA TRP A 62 2.55 -2.39 -0.17
C TRP A 62 3.64 -1.72 0.68
N GLY A 63 4.89 -2.09 0.44
CA GLY A 63 6.07 -1.68 1.21
C GLY A 63 6.60 -2.78 2.13
N SER A 64 7.25 -2.37 3.21
CA SER A 64 7.83 -3.26 4.21
C SER A 64 6.74 -4.07 4.92
N ASN A 65 6.95 -5.38 4.99
CA ASN A 65 6.15 -6.32 5.78
C ASN A 65 7.01 -7.11 6.78
N LEU A 66 8.15 -6.55 7.18
CA LEU A 66 9.10 -7.20 8.10
C LEU A 66 8.49 -7.46 9.48
N GLU A 67 7.56 -6.61 9.91
CA GLU A 67 6.82 -6.72 11.18
C GLU A 67 5.37 -7.20 10.98
N GLY A 68 5.01 -7.61 9.76
CA GLY A 68 3.63 -7.99 9.41
C GLY A 68 2.67 -6.81 9.25
N GLN A 69 3.18 -5.58 9.13
CA GLN A 69 2.37 -4.35 9.10
C GLN A 69 1.42 -4.23 7.90
N LEU A 70 1.59 -5.04 6.84
CA LEU A 70 0.66 -5.08 5.71
C LEU A 70 -0.56 -5.98 5.96
N GLY A 71 -0.54 -6.84 6.98
CA GLY A 71 -1.63 -7.77 7.26
C GLY A 71 -1.76 -8.90 6.21
N LEU A 72 -0.67 -9.22 5.49
CA LEU A 72 -0.66 -10.28 4.48
C LEU A 72 -0.24 -11.62 5.10
N HIS A 73 -1.20 -12.53 5.26
CA HIS A 73 -0.96 -13.84 5.89
C HIS A 73 0.07 -14.67 5.13
N GLY A 74 1.08 -15.19 5.84
CA GLY A 74 2.10 -16.08 5.27
C GLY A 74 3.11 -15.38 4.34
N ILE A 75 3.06 -14.05 4.22
CA ILE A 75 3.96 -13.26 3.38
C ILE A 75 4.83 -12.40 4.30
N SER A 76 6.15 -12.39 4.08
CA SER A 76 7.11 -11.56 4.80
C SER A 76 8.10 -10.92 3.81
N GLY A 77 8.79 -9.86 4.22
CA GLY A 77 9.73 -9.13 3.38
C GLY A 77 9.12 -7.87 2.75
N LEU A 78 9.71 -7.41 1.65
CA LEU A 78 9.31 -6.18 0.95
C LEU A 78 8.31 -6.51 -0.17
N ILE A 79 7.17 -5.84 -0.16
CA ILE A 79 6.09 -6.05 -1.13
C ILE A 79 6.02 -4.84 -2.05
N SER A 80 6.64 -4.96 -3.21
CA SER A 80 6.82 -3.84 -4.14
C SER A 80 5.63 -3.56 -5.05
N THR A 81 4.52 -4.30 -4.94
CA THR A 81 3.30 -4.02 -5.70
C THR A 81 2.09 -3.95 -4.76
N PRO A 82 1.12 -3.06 -5.02
CA PRO A 82 -0.15 -3.03 -4.30
C PRO A 82 -0.80 -4.41 -4.27
N THR A 83 -0.89 -5.00 -3.08
CA THR A 83 -1.38 -6.37 -2.87
C THR A 83 -2.61 -6.34 -1.97
N GLN A 84 -3.66 -7.07 -2.33
CA GLN A 84 -4.92 -7.02 -1.60
C GLN A 84 -4.78 -7.65 -0.20
N VAL A 85 -5.24 -6.93 0.82
CA VAL A 85 -5.43 -7.45 2.17
C VAL A 85 -6.80 -8.12 2.24
N HIS A 86 -6.85 -9.34 2.78
CA HIS A 86 -8.09 -10.11 2.90
C HIS A 86 -8.65 -9.99 4.32
N LEU A 87 -9.68 -9.15 4.50
CA LEU A 87 -10.50 -9.08 5.70
C LEU A 87 -11.87 -9.73 5.43
N THR A 88 -12.54 -10.19 6.50
CA THR A 88 -13.87 -10.83 6.41
C THR A 88 -15.01 -9.84 6.22
N GLU A 89 -14.80 -8.57 6.61
CA GLU A 89 -15.79 -7.50 6.51
C GLU A 89 -15.23 -6.34 5.66
N PRO A 90 -16.08 -5.58 4.95
CA PRO A 90 -15.66 -4.41 4.17
C PRO A 90 -15.03 -3.34 5.07
N VAL A 91 -13.89 -2.77 4.66
CA VAL A 91 -13.21 -1.72 5.41
C VAL A 91 -13.85 -0.36 5.14
N LYS A 92 -14.03 0.44 6.20
CA LYS A 92 -14.55 1.81 6.19
C LYS A 92 -13.48 2.88 6.40
N GLN A 93 -12.40 2.54 7.12
CA GLN A 93 -11.31 3.48 7.39
C GLN A 93 -9.99 2.73 7.57
N ILE A 94 -8.91 3.36 7.11
CA ILE A 94 -7.53 2.86 7.25
C ILE A 94 -6.66 3.84 8.06
N SER A 95 -5.67 3.30 8.78
CA SER A 95 -4.61 4.06 9.43
C SER A 95 -3.29 3.28 9.37
N ALA A 96 -2.19 4.00 9.17
CA ALA A 96 -0.84 3.43 9.09
C ALA A 96 0.05 4.12 10.13
N GLY A 97 0.65 3.33 11.01
CA GLY A 97 1.63 3.76 11.99
C GLY A 97 3.07 3.47 11.54
N TYR A 98 4.01 3.50 12.48
CA TYR A 98 5.41 3.23 12.17
C TYR A 98 5.62 1.79 11.66
N TYR A 99 5.14 0.80 12.43
CA TYR A 99 5.25 -0.64 12.16
C TYR A 99 3.91 -1.37 12.28
N HIS A 100 2.79 -0.67 12.13
CA HIS A 100 1.47 -1.28 12.22
C HIS A 100 0.45 -0.62 11.30
N SER A 101 -0.63 -1.34 11.03
CA SER A 101 -1.82 -0.84 10.34
C SER A 101 -3.06 -1.09 11.21
N ALA A 102 -4.05 -0.23 11.09
CA ALA A 102 -5.37 -0.41 11.69
C ALA A 102 -6.47 -0.25 10.64
N PHE A 103 -7.49 -1.10 10.73
CA PHE A 103 -8.62 -1.15 9.80
C PHE A 103 -9.92 -1.09 10.60
N LEU A 104 -10.81 -0.16 10.25
CA LEU A 104 -12.19 -0.10 10.77
C LEU A 104 -13.13 -0.72 9.74
N THR A 105 -14.06 -1.58 10.16
CA THR A 105 -15.06 -2.23 9.29
C THR A 105 -16.49 -1.76 9.54
#